data_AF-B1YAA1-F1
#
_entry.id   AF-B1YAA1-F1
#
_cell.length_a   1.000
_cell.length_b   1.000
_cell.length_c   1.000
_cell.angle_alpha   90.00
_cell.angle_beta   90.00
_cell.angle_gamma   90.00
#
_symmetry.space_group_name_H-M   'P 1'
#
loop_
_entity.id
_entity.type
_entity.pdbx_description
1 polymer ?
#
loop_
_entity_poly.entity_id
_entity_poly.type
_entity_poly.pdbx_seq_one_letter_code
_entity_poly.pdbx_strand_id
1 'polypeptide(L)'
;MRSLEAVVLFGFVMAASVFLAFYVDMLAQAALDREVRTLAASTEGLLVGQFRDVLTAASFYYIRNFTYMLYVPTQFPTLDAYNYTSLVYVGRDGLLYINTTFTGYRGNGVSNAFVSAAVGNVTSAALTGGVRIYLQGSLGTAPPQCSTPYGVNLTMVGCSALLAGGRQYYTLWVIKR
;
A
#
# COMPACT_ATOMS: atom_id res chain seq x y z
N MET A 1 43.66 39.48 -20.12
CA MET A 1 42.34 38.91 -20.47
C MET A 1 41.45 40.07 -20.84
N ARG A 2 40.88 40.08 -22.05
CA ARG A 2 39.97 41.16 -22.48
C ARG A 2 38.63 40.97 -21.77
N SER A 3 37.99 42.06 -21.31
CA SER A 3 36.72 42.01 -20.56
C SER A 3 35.64 41.16 -21.24
N LEU A 4 35.63 41.13 -22.58
CA LEU A 4 34.74 40.31 -23.39
C LEU A 4 34.91 38.79 -23.16
N GLU A 5 36.16 38.32 -23.04
CA GLU A 5 36.47 36.89 -22.83
C GLU A 5 36.00 36.43 -21.44
N ALA A 6 36.14 37.29 -20.43
CA ALA A 6 35.68 37.02 -19.07
C ALA A 6 34.15 36.94 -18.98
N VAL A 7 33.42 37.85 -19.64
CA VAL A 7 31.94 37.84 -19.67
C VAL A 7 31.42 36.57 -20.34
N VAL A 8 32.02 36.16 -21.46
CA VAL A 8 31.64 34.92 -22.15
C VAL A 8 31.89 33.70 -21.27
N LEU A 9 33.07 33.63 -20.62
CA LEU A 9 33.40 32.52 -19.73
C LEU A 9 32.45 32.44 -18.54
N PHE A 10 32.12 33.58 -17.92
CA PHE A 10 31.13 33.65 -16.83
C PHE A 10 29.74 33.21 -17.29
N GLY A 11 29.31 33.63 -18.48
CA GLY A 11 28.04 33.20 -19.06
C GLY A 11 27.95 31.69 -19.24
N PHE A 12 29.01 31.06 -19.76
CA PHE A 12 29.08 29.61 -19.89
C PHE A 12 29.09 28.88 -18.54
N VAL A 13 29.85 29.38 -17.56
CA VAL A 13 29.88 28.79 -16.21
C VAL A 13 28.51 28.86 -15.54
N MET A 14 27.80 29.98 -15.67
CA MET A 14 26.43 30.12 -15.13
C MET A 14 25.43 29.22 -15.85
N ALA A 15 25.51 29.10 -17.17
CA ALA A 15 24.65 28.18 -17.92
C ALA A 15 24.91 26.72 -17.53
N ALA A 16 26.19 26.34 -17.40
CA ALA A 16 26.58 24.99 -16.99
C ALA A 16 26.15 24.67 -15.55
N SER A 17 26.25 25.62 -14.62
CA SER A 17 25.81 25.41 -13.23
C SER A 17 24.30 25.25 -13.13
N VAL A 18 23.51 26.05 -13.86
CA VAL A 18 22.05 25.90 -13.94
C VAL A 18 21.68 24.54 -14.53
N PHE A 19 22.34 24.13 -15.60
CA PHE A 19 22.08 22.82 -16.22
C PHE A 19 22.42 21.65 -15.28
N LEU A 20 23.54 21.72 -14.57
CA LEU A 20 23.92 20.71 -13.58
C LEU A 20 22.92 20.66 -12.42
N ALA A 21 22.49 21.81 -11.90
CA ALA A 21 21.48 21.85 -10.84
C ALA A 21 20.17 21.21 -11.30
N PHE A 22 19.68 21.57 -12.49
CA PHE A 22 18.48 20.98 -13.09
C PHE A 22 18.61 19.46 -13.29
N TYR A 23 19.77 18.99 -13.75
CA TYR A 23 20.03 17.57 -13.96
C TYR A 23 20.05 16.79 -12.63
N VAL A 24 20.67 17.36 -11.59
CA VAL A 24 20.68 16.77 -10.25
C VAL A 24 19.27 16.69 -9.66
N ASP A 25 18.47 17.74 -9.80
CA ASP A 25 17.07 17.74 -9.35
C ASP A 25 16.26 16.66 -10.06
N MET A 26 16.45 16.51 -11.38
CA MET A 26 15.79 15.48 -12.17
C MET A 26 16.18 14.06 -11.71
N LEU A 27 17.46 13.81 -11.42
CA LEU A 27 17.92 12.53 -10.88
C LEU A 27 17.39 12.26 -9.47
N ALA A 28 17.34 13.28 -8.61
CA ALA A 28 16.81 13.17 -7.27
C ALA A 28 15.31 12.81 -7.28
N GLN A 29 14.53 13.44 -8.17
CA GLN A 29 13.12 13.11 -8.36
C GLN A 29 12.93 11.68 -8.89
N ALA A 30 13.73 11.27 -9.87
CA ALA A 30 13.65 9.91 -10.41
C ALA A 30 14.03 8.83 -9.38
N ALA A 31 14.98 9.13 -8.48
CA ALA A 31 15.31 8.25 -7.37
C ALA A 31 14.15 8.15 -6.36
N LEU A 32 13.54 9.29 -6.00
CA LEU A 32 12.37 9.33 -5.12
C LEU A 32 11.20 8.51 -5.70
N ASP A 33 10.94 8.62 -7.00
CA ASP A 33 9.87 7.86 -7.67
C ASP A 33 10.09 6.34 -7.60
N ARG A 34 11.34 5.90 -7.74
CA ARG A 34 11.69 4.47 -7.62
C ARG A 34 11.51 4.01 -6.19
N GLU A 35 12.02 4.77 -5.21
CA GLU A 35 11.89 4.44 -3.80
C GLU A 35 10.43 4.35 -3.37
N VAL A 36 9.61 5.36 -3.68
CA VAL A 36 8.18 5.37 -3.34
C VAL A 36 7.45 4.19 -3.97
N ARG A 37 7.74 3.85 -5.23
CA ARG A 37 7.17 2.66 -5.88
C ARG A 37 7.62 1.36 -5.18
N THR A 38 8.89 1.24 -4.80
CA THR A 38 9.37 0.05 -4.08
C THR A 38 8.75 -0.09 -2.69
N LEU A 39 8.56 1.02 -1.97
CA LEU A 39 7.91 1.04 -0.65
C LEU A 39 6.42 0.69 -0.75
N ALA A 40 5.74 1.18 -1.79
CA ALA A 40 4.37 0.79 -2.08
C ALA A 40 4.26 -0.72 -2.33
N ALA A 41 5.11 -1.25 -3.21
CA ALA A 41 5.14 -2.68 -3.54
C ALA A 41 5.53 -3.56 -2.35
N SER A 42 6.46 -3.13 -1.49
CA SER A 42 6.81 -3.89 -0.28
C SER A 42 5.69 -3.89 0.75
N THR A 43 4.99 -2.76 0.91
CA THR A 43 3.84 -2.65 1.82
C THR A 43 2.69 -3.55 1.35
N GLU A 44 2.39 -3.51 0.06
CA GLU A 44 1.43 -4.42 -0.56
C GLU A 44 1.86 -5.88 -0.40
N GLY A 45 3.11 -6.22 -0.74
CA GLY A 45 3.63 -7.58 -0.64
C GLY A 45 3.53 -8.14 0.78
N LEU A 46 3.79 -7.32 1.80
CA LEU A 46 3.62 -7.69 3.20
C LEU A 46 2.15 -7.98 3.54
N LEU A 47 1.22 -7.15 3.10
CA LEU A 47 -0.21 -7.37 3.34
C LEU A 47 -0.70 -8.60 2.58
N VAL A 48 -0.33 -8.76 1.31
CA VAL A 48 -0.69 -9.93 0.49
C VAL A 48 -0.17 -11.21 1.12
N GLY A 49 1.09 -11.21 1.60
CA GLY A 49 1.66 -12.35 2.31
C GLY A 49 0.85 -12.74 3.54
N GLN A 50 0.57 -11.78 4.42
CA GLN A 50 -0.24 -12.04 5.63
C GLN A 50 -1.65 -12.53 5.30
N PHE A 51 -2.32 -11.97 4.29
CA PHE A 51 -3.64 -12.45 3.89
C PHE A 51 -3.59 -13.84 3.27
N ARG A 52 -2.54 -14.18 2.50
CA ARG A 52 -2.34 -15.54 1.98
C ARG A 52 -2.09 -16.54 3.10
N ASP A 53 -1.33 -16.16 4.12
CA ASP A 53 -1.13 -17.00 5.31
C ASP A 53 -2.43 -17.25 6.05
N VAL A 54 -3.26 -16.20 6.22
CA VAL A 54 -4.61 -16.31 6.81
C VAL A 54 -5.51 -17.23 5.98
N LEU A 55 -5.51 -17.10 4.66
CA LEU A 55 -6.31 -17.97 3.77
C LEU A 55 -5.83 -19.42 3.82
N THR A 56 -4.52 -19.63 3.87
CA THR A 56 -3.91 -20.95 4.00
C THR A 56 -4.27 -21.56 5.35
N ALA A 57 -4.16 -20.80 6.44
CA ALA A 57 -4.59 -21.21 7.77
C ALA A 57 -6.08 -21.58 7.81
N ALA A 58 -6.94 -20.79 7.16
CA ALA A 58 -8.37 -21.06 7.07
C ALA A 58 -8.73 -22.30 6.25
N SER A 59 -7.86 -22.71 5.33
CA SER A 59 -8.06 -23.91 4.50
C SER A 59 -7.99 -25.20 5.31
N PHE A 60 -7.23 -25.22 6.43
CA PHE A 60 -7.12 -26.40 7.28
C PHE A 60 -8.47 -26.78 7.90
N TYR A 61 -8.79 -28.08 7.86
CA TYR A 61 -10.09 -28.58 8.29
C TYR A 61 -10.32 -28.49 9.81
N TYR A 62 -9.27 -28.62 10.62
CA TYR A 62 -9.35 -28.61 12.08
C TYR A 62 -9.45 -27.20 12.69
N ILE A 63 -9.23 -26.15 11.91
CA ILE A 63 -9.30 -24.76 12.39
C ILE A 63 -10.72 -24.24 12.16
N ARG A 64 -11.46 -24.04 13.26
CA ARG A 64 -12.81 -23.46 13.23
C ARG A 64 -12.78 -21.95 13.28
N ASN A 65 -12.22 -21.38 14.35
CA ASN A 65 -12.15 -19.93 14.53
C ASN A 65 -10.75 -19.54 14.98
N PHE A 66 -10.21 -18.45 14.45
CA PHE A 66 -8.99 -17.84 14.94
C PHE A 66 -8.98 -16.34 14.68
N THR A 67 -8.16 -15.63 15.44
CA THR A 67 -7.86 -14.22 15.25
C THR A 67 -6.42 -14.07 14.76
N TYR A 68 -6.20 -13.12 13.86
CA TYR A 68 -4.89 -12.81 13.32
C TYR A 68 -4.62 -11.31 13.41
N MET A 69 -3.41 -10.93 13.84
CA MET A 69 -2.99 -9.54 13.90
C MET A 69 -2.33 -9.18 12.57
N LEU A 70 -3.03 -8.39 11.76
CA LEU A 70 -2.52 -7.88 10.48
C LEU A 70 -1.64 -6.66 10.77
N TYR A 71 -0.33 -6.83 10.63
CA TYR A 71 0.64 -5.77 10.82
C TYR A 71 0.73 -4.87 9.58
N VAL A 72 0.81 -3.56 9.81
CA VAL A 72 0.93 -2.56 8.75
C VAL A 72 2.12 -1.65 9.07
N PRO A 73 3.00 -1.33 8.11
CA PRO A 73 4.20 -0.55 8.41
C PRO A 73 3.87 0.86 8.89
N THR A 74 4.35 1.25 10.07
CA THR A 74 4.04 2.59 10.61
C THR A 74 5.13 3.61 10.39
N GLN A 75 6.31 3.23 9.90
CA GLN A 75 7.47 4.10 9.74
C GLN A 75 8.25 3.78 8.46
N PHE A 76 8.64 4.83 7.74
CA PHE A 76 9.49 4.75 6.54
C PHE A 76 10.65 5.73 6.69
N PRO A 77 11.83 5.29 7.18
CA PRO A 77 12.92 6.18 7.58
C PRO A 77 13.59 6.90 6.41
N THR A 78 13.31 6.47 5.17
CA THR A 78 13.87 7.07 3.97
C THR A 78 13.13 8.33 3.54
N LEU A 79 11.95 8.62 4.10
CA LEU A 79 11.10 9.75 3.70
C LEU A 79 10.96 10.75 4.85
N ASP A 80 10.87 12.04 4.52
CA ASP A 80 10.67 13.10 5.52
C ASP A 80 9.21 13.11 6.00
N ALA A 81 8.29 12.86 5.06
CA ALA A 81 6.88 12.65 5.34
C ALA A 81 6.31 11.64 4.34
N TYR A 82 5.22 10.99 4.72
CA TYR A 82 4.51 10.06 3.85
C TYR A 82 3.04 9.98 4.23
N ASN A 83 2.22 9.57 3.27
CA ASN A 83 0.86 9.16 3.49
C ASN A 83 0.62 7.89 2.66
N TYR A 84 0.05 6.86 3.27
CA TYR A 84 -0.31 5.67 2.52
C TYR A 84 -1.64 5.10 3.01
N THR A 85 -2.38 4.55 2.06
CA THR A 85 -3.64 3.86 2.30
C THR A 85 -3.62 2.55 1.52
N SER A 86 -4.07 1.47 2.17
CA SER A 86 -4.25 0.17 1.52
C SER A 86 -5.73 -0.20 1.55
N LEU A 87 -6.34 -0.23 0.38
CA LEU A 87 -7.72 -0.66 0.19
C LEU A 87 -7.73 -2.18 -0.03
N VAL A 88 -8.34 -2.90 0.89
CA VAL A 88 -8.61 -4.33 0.75
C VAL A 88 -10.04 -4.49 0.23
N TYR A 89 -10.24 -5.10 -0.93
CA TYR A 89 -11.58 -5.24 -1.51
C TYR A 89 -11.77 -6.59 -2.20
N VAL A 90 -13.02 -7.06 -2.26
CA VAL A 90 -13.39 -8.27 -2.98
C VAL A 90 -14.00 -7.90 -4.32
N GLY A 91 -13.31 -8.26 -5.41
CA GLY A 91 -13.76 -8.03 -6.77
C GLY A 91 -15.00 -8.85 -7.14
N ARG A 92 -15.61 -8.54 -8.28
CA ARG A 92 -16.79 -9.28 -8.80
C ARG A 92 -16.47 -10.72 -9.20
N ASP A 93 -15.21 -10.98 -9.50
CA ASP A 93 -14.61 -12.29 -9.70
C ASP A 93 -14.42 -13.10 -8.40
N GLY A 94 -14.68 -12.48 -7.24
CA GLY A 94 -14.57 -13.12 -5.94
C GLY A 94 -13.14 -13.25 -5.40
N LEU A 95 -12.18 -12.62 -6.08
CA LEU A 95 -10.80 -12.49 -5.63
C LEU A 95 -10.68 -11.33 -4.63
N LEU A 96 -9.88 -11.54 -3.59
CA LEU A 96 -9.48 -10.47 -2.67
C LEU A 96 -8.29 -9.74 -3.28
N TYR A 97 -8.43 -8.43 -3.42
CA TYR A 97 -7.41 -7.53 -3.92
C TYR A 97 -6.96 -6.58 -2.82
N ILE A 98 -5.69 -6.20 -2.90
CA ILE A 98 -5.10 -5.18 -2.05
C ILE A 98 -4.56 -4.11 -2.99
N ASN A 99 -5.05 -2.89 -2.84
CA ASN A 99 -4.58 -1.74 -3.57
C ASN A 99 -3.89 -0.79 -2.60
N THR A 100 -2.60 -0.59 -2.77
CA THR A 100 -1.83 0.33 -1.94
C THR A 100 -1.53 1.60 -2.72
N THR A 101 -2.02 2.72 -2.20
CA THR A 101 -1.66 4.06 -2.66
C THR A 101 -0.67 4.64 -1.66
N PHE A 102 0.48 5.10 -2.17
CA PHE A 102 1.57 5.61 -1.37
C PHE A 102 2.02 6.96 -1.91
N THR A 103 2.12 7.95 -1.03
CA THR A 103 2.65 9.27 -1.29
C THR A 103 3.84 9.50 -0.39
N GLY A 104 5.00 9.83 -0.98
CA GLY A 104 6.23 10.13 -0.24
C GLY A 104 6.75 11.53 -0.53
N TYR A 105 7.33 12.15 0.49
CA TYR A 105 7.93 13.48 0.44
C TYR A 105 9.41 13.39 0.87
N ARG A 106 10.29 14.05 0.11
CA ARG A 106 11.71 14.21 0.47
C ARG A 106 12.19 15.59 0.01
N GLY A 107 12.54 16.46 0.95
CA GLY A 107 12.78 17.88 0.67
C GLY A 107 11.59 18.53 -0.04
N ASN A 108 11.83 19.10 -1.22
CA ASN A 108 10.78 19.69 -2.07
C ASN A 108 10.15 18.67 -3.05
N GLY A 109 10.68 17.45 -3.12
CA GLY A 109 10.20 16.40 -4.02
C GLY A 109 8.96 15.70 -3.47
N VAL A 110 8.00 15.43 -4.36
CA VAL A 110 6.78 14.67 -4.06
C VAL A 110 6.64 13.56 -5.07
N SER A 111 6.35 12.34 -4.60
CA SER A 111 6.06 11.22 -5.48
C SER A 111 4.87 10.41 -5.00
N ASN A 112 4.12 9.87 -5.96
CA ASN A 112 2.94 9.04 -5.73
C ASN A 112 3.11 7.72 -6.47
N ALA A 113 2.81 6.61 -5.80
CA ALA A 113 2.75 5.29 -6.39
C ALA A 113 1.42 4.61 -6.04
N PHE A 114 0.90 3.88 -7.02
CA PHE A 114 -0.26 3.01 -6.87
C PHE A 114 0.15 1.61 -7.31
N VAL A 115 -0.09 0.62 -6.45
CA VAL A 115 0.14 -0.80 -6.72
C VAL A 115 -1.12 -1.58 -6.36
N SER A 116 -1.34 -2.68 -7.08
CA SER A 116 -2.50 -3.56 -6.90
C SER A 116 -2.10 -5.02 -7.08
N ALA A 117 -2.51 -5.87 -6.15
CA ALA A 117 -2.19 -7.29 -6.14
C ALA A 117 -3.38 -8.13 -5.68
N ALA A 118 -3.56 -9.27 -6.35
CA ALA A 118 -4.53 -10.27 -5.98
C ALA A 118 -3.95 -11.24 -4.92
N VAL A 119 -4.69 -11.44 -3.85
CA VAL A 119 -4.36 -12.37 -2.77
C VAL A 119 -4.77 -13.79 -3.14
N GLY A 120 -6.06 -13.99 -3.43
CA GLY A 120 -6.68 -15.30 -3.66
C GLY A 120 -8.20 -15.26 -3.66
N ASN A 121 -8.85 -16.38 -4.00
CA ASN A 121 -10.31 -16.46 -4.12
C ASN A 121 -10.96 -16.71 -2.76
N VAL A 122 -11.53 -15.65 -2.19
CA VAL A 122 -12.16 -15.66 -0.86
C VAL A 122 -13.62 -16.07 -0.90
N THR A 123 -14.30 -15.82 -2.01
CA THR A 123 -15.70 -16.23 -2.19
C THR A 123 -15.84 -17.74 -2.33
N SER A 124 -14.93 -18.38 -3.07
CA SER A 124 -14.86 -19.85 -3.14
C SER A 124 -14.58 -20.42 -1.75
N ALA A 125 -13.61 -19.88 -1.01
CA ALA A 125 -13.32 -20.32 0.36
C ALA A 125 -14.54 -20.19 1.29
N ALA A 126 -15.36 -19.16 1.11
CA ALA A 126 -16.60 -18.99 1.87
C ALA A 126 -17.70 -19.97 1.46
N LEU A 127 -17.85 -20.25 0.16
CA LEU A 127 -18.88 -21.15 -0.36
C LEU A 127 -18.57 -22.61 -0.11
N THR A 128 -17.33 -23.05 -0.35
CA THR A 128 -16.94 -24.46 -0.25
C THR A 128 -16.42 -24.83 1.14
N GLY A 129 -15.73 -23.89 1.80
CA GLY A 129 -15.08 -24.11 3.08
C GLY A 129 -15.81 -23.51 4.27
N GLY A 130 -16.91 -22.77 4.07
CA GLY A 130 -17.62 -22.07 5.14
C GLY A 130 -16.81 -20.95 5.81
N VAL A 131 -15.70 -20.52 5.20
CA VAL A 131 -14.75 -19.56 5.77
C VAL A 131 -15.28 -18.14 5.61
N ARG A 132 -15.33 -17.39 6.72
CA ARG A 132 -15.67 -15.96 6.75
C ARG A 132 -14.55 -15.19 7.40
N ILE A 133 -14.10 -14.13 6.73
CA ILE A 133 -12.99 -13.28 7.17
C ILE A 133 -13.56 -11.89 7.44
N TYR A 134 -13.34 -11.38 8.63
CA TYR A 134 -13.78 -10.07 9.05
C TYR A 134 -12.59 -9.21 9.45
N LEU A 135 -12.53 -7.99 8.93
CA LEU A 135 -11.51 -7.02 9.29
C LEU A 135 -12.08 -6.00 10.27
N GLN A 136 -11.51 -5.95 11.46
CA GLN A 136 -11.88 -5.01 12.52
C GLN A 136 -10.96 -3.79 12.51
N GLY A 137 -11.55 -2.61 12.73
CA GLY A 137 -10.80 -1.37 12.86
C GLY A 137 -10.47 -0.66 11.54
N SER A 138 -11.08 -1.10 10.43
CA SER A 138 -11.06 -0.39 9.13
C SER A 138 -11.43 1.08 9.31
N LEU A 139 -10.72 1.96 8.61
CA LEU A 139 -10.90 3.43 8.67
C LEU A 139 -11.94 3.95 7.66
N GLY A 140 -12.57 3.06 6.88
CA GLY A 140 -13.57 3.41 5.86
C GLY A 140 -14.98 2.89 6.19
N THR A 141 -16.00 3.55 5.64
CA THR A 141 -17.39 3.11 5.69
C THR A 141 -17.61 1.98 4.69
N ALA A 142 -17.56 0.74 5.18
CA ALA A 142 -18.03 -0.39 4.40
C ALA A 142 -19.54 -0.26 4.16
N PRO A 143 -20.05 -0.75 3.01
CA PRO A 143 -21.50 -0.82 2.79
C PRO A 143 -22.20 -1.54 3.95
N PRO A 144 -23.44 -1.17 4.33
CA PRO A 144 -24.12 -1.75 5.49
C PRO A 144 -24.18 -3.29 5.45
N GLN A 145 -24.37 -3.87 4.27
CA GLN A 145 -24.39 -5.33 4.05
C GLN A 145 -23.04 -6.02 4.32
N CYS A 146 -21.95 -5.26 4.32
CA CYS A 146 -20.59 -5.73 4.60
C CYS A 146 -20.21 -5.52 6.07
N SER A 147 -20.95 -4.70 6.81
CA SER A 147 -20.66 -4.39 8.21
C SER A 147 -21.29 -5.41 9.13
N THR A 148 -20.49 -5.96 10.04
CA THR A 148 -20.93 -6.94 11.04
C THR A 148 -20.38 -6.56 12.42
N PRO A 149 -20.87 -7.16 13.52
CA PRO A 149 -20.29 -6.95 14.85
C PRO A 149 -18.79 -7.30 14.95
N TYR A 150 -18.29 -8.17 14.05
CA TYR A 150 -16.89 -8.57 13.99
C TYR A 150 -16.03 -7.66 13.09
N GLY A 151 -16.63 -6.69 12.40
CA GLY A 151 -15.99 -5.81 11.42
C GLY A 151 -16.51 -6.00 10.00
N VAL A 152 -15.69 -5.60 9.02
CA VAL A 152 -16.04 -5.65 7.59
C VAL A 152 -15.83 -7.07 7.06
N ASN A 153 -16.87 -7.66 6.48
CA ASN A 153 -16.80 -8.99 5.87
C ASN A 153 -16.04 -8.97 4.53
N LEU A 154 -14.81 -9.48 4.52
CA LEU A 154 -13.93 -9.58 3.35
C LEU A 154 -14.11 -10.87 2.54
N THR A 155 -15.24 -11.56 2.70
CA THR A 155 -15.58 -12.74 1.88
C THR A 155 -16.77 -12.50 0.95
N MET A 156 -17.40 -11.33 1.05
CA MET A 156 -18.53 -10.94 0.20
C MET A 156 -18.05 -9.99 -0.90
N VAL A 157 -18.54 -10.24 -2.12
CA VAL A 157 -18.26 -9.40 -3.28
C VAL A 157 -18.70 -7.96 -3.04
N GLY A 158 -17.86 -7.00 -3.43
CA GLY A 158 -18.15 -5.57 -3.28
C GLY A 158 -17.92 -5.03 -1.88
N CYS A 159 -17.47 -5.86 -0.94
CA CYS A 159 -17.02 -5.40 0.37
C CYS A 159 -15.57 -4.93 0.30
N SER A 160 -15.31 -3.80 0.96
CA SER A 160 -14.00 -3.18 0.99
C SER A 160 -13.71 -2.58 2.36
N ALA A 161 -12.43 -2.56 2.73
CA ALA A 161 -11.94 -1.99 3.96
C ALA A 161 -10.67 -1.17 3.72
N LEU A 162 -10.53 -0.07 4.45
CA LEU A 162 -9.40 0.83 4.31
C LEU A 162 -8.45 0.65 5.50
N LEU A 163 -7.19 0.39 5.18
CA LEU A 163 -6.07 0.34 6.11
C LEU A 163 -5.21 1.59 5.91
N ALA A 164 -4.78 2.21 6.99
CA ALA A 164 -3.80 3.30 6.94
C ALA A 164 -2.75 3.15 8.05
N GLY A 165 -1.59 3.79 7.86
CA GLY A 165 -0.44 3.73 8.78
C GLY A 165 -0.60 4.42 10.12
N GLY A 166 -1.78 4.94 10.44
CA GLY A 166 -2.10 5.47 11.77
C GLY A 166 -2.26 4.39 12.84
N ARG A 167 -2.29 3.10 12.47
CA ARG A 167 -2.39 1.95 13.40
C ARG A 167 -1.29 0.94 13.09
N GLN A 168 -0.66 0.41 14.15
CA GLN A 168 0.37 -0.63 14.03
C GLN A 168 -0.17 -1.97 13.55
N TYR A 169 -1.41 -2.28 13.92
CA TYR A 169 -2.06 -3.53 13.54
C TYR A 169 -3.58 -3.37 13.42
N TYR A 170 -4.17 -4.29 12.66
CA TYR A 170 -5.61 -4.49 12.54
C TYR A 170 -5.93 -5.94 12.91
N THR A 171 -7.15 -6.21 13.36
CA THR A 171 -7.53 -7.58 13.76
C THR A 171 -8.35 -8.21 12.65
N LEU A 172 -7.90 -9.37 12.18
CA LEU A 172 -8.66 -10.25 11.31
C LEU A 172 -9.32 -11.35 12.14
N TRP A 173 -10.63 -11.47 12.04
CA TRP A 173 -11.40 -12.58 12.61
C TRP A 173 -11.72 -13.56 11.51
N VAL A 174 -11.31 -14.81 11.67
CA VAL A 174 -11.67 -15.88 10.75
C VAL A 174 -12.59 -16.86 11.45
N ILE A 175 -13.75 -17.08 10.86
CA ILE A 175 -14.80 -17.95 11.39
C ILE A 175 -15.17 -18.95 10.29
N LYS A 176 -15.06 -20.23 10.59
CA LYS A 176 -15.41 -21.35 9.70
C LYS A 176 -16.61 -22.08 10.29
N ARG A 177 -17.68 -22.19 9.51
CA ARG A 177 -18.92 -22.89 9.90
C ARG A 177 -19.10 -24.18 9.13
#